data_AF-A0A1R4J018-F1
#
_entry.id   AF-A0A1R4J018-F1
#
_cell.length_a   1.000
_cell.length_b   1.000
_cell.length_c   1.000
_cell.angle_alpha   90.00
_cell.angle_beta   90.00
_cell.angle_gamma   90.00
#
_symmetry.space_group_name_H-M   'P 1'
#
loop_
_entity.id
_entity.type
_entity.pdbx_description
1 polymer ?
#
loop_
_entity_poly.entity_id
_entity_poly.type
_entity_poly.pdbx_seq_one_letter_code
_entity_poly.pdbx_strand_id
1 'polypeptide(L)'
;MLSPRTLDRLHLLATFLNTAPGPHGGQVLEERLIYGTQIPDVVPAVHEGKSRVRVANAALQRAHALRGRVAALWTAADAGEDVTEPVNELLAEVGALALVETEEGLVYGPASQTSDAVERLTALAALTLADVVAEGEAARLRVCAGEDCGNVLVDASRNRSKRFCDEANCGNRLHVRSYRARQAEAAEAAEDDAPETTSGNSGEHTSGDKDKATKTSKKKKKKDKDKKKSKKKGKKKPKD
;
A
#
# COMPACT_ATOMS: atom_id res chain seq x y z
N MET A 1 -11.54 19.90 1.57
CA MET A 1 -10.81 19.12 0.55
C MET A 1 -9.35 19.39 0.80
N LEU A 2 -8.64 18.36 1.26
CA LEU A 2 -7.26 18.48 1.72
C LEU A 2 -6.36 19.10 0.66
N SER A 3 -5.43 19.94 1.10
CA SER A 3 -4.39 20.47 0.21
C SER A 3 -3.55 19.33 -0.40
N PRO A 4 -2.99 19.49 -1.61
CA PRO A 4 -2.11 18.48 -2.20
C PRO A 4 -0.97 18.07 -1.27
N ARG A 5 -0.39 19.06 -0.56
CA ARG A 5 0.70 18.84 0.39
C ARG A 5 0.27 18.06 1.62
N THR A 6 -0.91 18.34 2.17
CA THR A 6 -1.46 17.55 3.28
C THR A 6 -1.69 16.11 2.84
N LEU A 7 -2.20 15.91 1.62
CA LEU A 7 -2.42 14.59 1.07
C LEU A 7 -1.11 13.80 0.88
N ASP A 8 -0.07 14.44 0.34
CA ASP A 8 1.24 13.82 0.18
C ASP A 8 1.83 13.39 1.53
N ARG A 9 1.73 14.24 2.55
CA ARG A 9 2.19 13.91 3.92
C ARG A 9 1.39 12.77 4.55
N LEU A 10 0.08 12.72 4.32
CA LEU A 10 -0.74 11.59 4.76
C LEU A 10 -0.31 10.29 4.08
N HIS A 11 0.05 10.32 2.80
CA HIS A 11 0.58 9.15 2.11
C HIS A 11 1.93 8.69 2.68
N LEU A 12 2.80 9.63 3.06
CA LEU A 12 4.05 9.31 3.76
C LEU A 12 3.79 8.69 5.14
N LEU A 13 2.84 9.23 5.91
CA LEU A 13 2.43 8.66 7.19
C LEU A 13 1.84 7.26 7.01
N ALA A 14 0.97 7.05 6.02
CA ALA A 14 0.42 5.73 5.73
C ALA A 14 1.52 4.72 5.37
N THR A 15 2.51 5.12 4.57
CA THR A 15 3.69 4.31 4.26
C THR A 15 4.46 3.94 5.53
N PHE A 16 4.69 4.90 6.42
CA PHE A 16 5.34 4.67 7.70
C PHE A 16 4.55 3.71 8.59
N LEU A 17 3.24 3.91 8.75
CA LEU A 17 2.37 3.04 9.53
C LEU A 17 2.36 1.61 8.99
N ASN A 18 2.30 1.44 7.68
CA ASN A 18 2.28 0.13 7.04
C ASN A 18 3.63 -0.61 7.13
N THR A 19 4.71 -0.01 7.64
CA THR A 19 5.96 -0.76 7.93
C THR A 19 5.83 -1.75 9.08
N ALA A 20 4.78 -1.64 9.89
CA ALA A 20 4.51 -2.54 11.01
C ALA A 20 4.37 -4.01 10.55
N PRO A 21 4.80 -4.98 11.38
CA PRO A 21 4.56 -6.39 11.09
C PRO A 21 3.07 -6.72 11.15
N GLY A 22 2.66 -7.77 10.46
CA GLY A 22 1.29 -8.27 10.51
C GLY A 22 0.73 -8.64 9.15
N PRO A 23 -0.60 -8.69 9.00
CA PRO A 23 -1.24 -9.10 7.77
C PRO A 23 -1.28 -7.97 6.72
N HIS A 24 -0.77 -8.21 5.51
CA HIS A 24 -0.73 -7.29 4.38
C HIS A 24 -1.32 -7.94 3.11
N GLY A 25 -2.64 -8.09 3.07
CA GLY A 25 -3.35 -8.60 1.91
C GLY A 25 -3.08 -10.08 1.65
N GLY A 26 -3.29 -10.92 2.67
CA GLY A 26 -3.10 -12.38 2.58
C GLY A 26 -1.65 -12.84 2.68
N GLN A 27 -0.74 -11.95 3.07
CA GLN A 27 0.62 -12.29 3.47
C GLN A 27 0.84 -11.78 4.89
N VAL A 28 1.65 -12.46 5.69
CA VAL A 28 2.13 -11.93 6.96
C VAL A 28 3.54 -11.39 6.71
N LEU A 29 3.75 -10.09 6.90
CA LEU A 29 5.07 -9.48 6.78
C LEU A 29 5.69 -9.31 8.17
N GLU A 30 7.01 -9.43 8.23
CA GLU A 30 7.81 -9.08 9.40
C GLU A 30 7.98 -7.56 9.51
N GLU A 31 8.62 -7.12 10.60
CA GLU A 31 8.96 -5.72 10.83
C GLU A 31 9.83 -5.19 9.67
N ARG A 32 9.37 -4.14 8.98
CA ARG A 32 10.11 -3.55 7.84
C ARG A 32 10.93 -2.33 8.24
N LEU A 33 10.62 -1.71 9.38
CA LEU A 33 11.46 -0.69 10.01
C LEU A 33 12.34 -1.37 11.07
N ILE A 34 13.49 -1.88 10.64
CA ILE A 34 14.45 -2.66 11.44
C ILE A 34 15.57 -1.78 12.01
N TYR A 35 15.89 -0.67 11.33
CA TYR A 35 16.93 0.27 11.71
C TYR A 35 16.37 1.69 11.69
N GLY A 36 16.75 2.51 12.67
CA GLY A 36 16.37 3.93 12.68
C GLY A 36 16.86 4.68 11.44
N THR A 37 17.92 4.21 10.78
CA THR A 37 18.46 4.81 9.56
C THR A 37 17.54 4.68 8.36
N GLN A 38 16.52 3.82 8.42
CA GLN A 38 15.50 3.69 7.38
C GLN A 38 14.42 4.77 7.45
N ILE A 39 14.28 5.49 8.58
CA ILE A 39 13.24 6.51 8.76
C ILE A 39 13.23 7.53 7.61
N PRO A 40 14.38 8.09 7.18
CA PRO A 40 14.40 9.08 6.12
C PRO A 40 14.08 8.50 4.73
N ASP A 41 14.23 7.19 4.52
CA ASP A 41 13.82 6.53 3.27
C ASP A 41 12.31 6.27 3.25
N VAL A 42 11.73 5.94 4.40
CA VAL A 42 10.29 5.69 4.58
C VAL A 42 9.50 6.99 4.57
N VAL A 43 10.05 8.05 5.18
CA VAL A 43 9.45 9.39 5.25
C VAL A 43 10.48 10.42 4.80
N PRO A 44 10.63 10.64 3.48
CA PRO A 44 11.62 11.58 2.93
C PRO A 44 11.50 13.00 3.49
N ALA A 45 10.27 13.42 3.82
CA ALA A 45 9.99 14.72 4.41
C ALA A 45 10.62 14.99 5.78
N VAL A 46 11.22 13.98 6.44
CA VAL A 46 12.02 14.21 7.65
C VAL A 46 13.43 14.78 7.37
N HIS A 47 13.89 14.80 6.12
CA HIS A 47 15.18 15.40 5.76
C HIS A 47 15.13 16.93 5.83
N GLU A 48 16.14 17.54 6.46
CA GLU A 48 16.40 18.99 6.35
C GLU A 48 17.20 19.29 5.08
N GLY A 49 16.52 19.49 3.97
CA GLY A 49 17.17 19.87 2.71
C GLY A 49 18.37 18.96 2.39
N LYS A 50 19.58 19.54 2.25
CA LYS A 50 20.81 18.79 1.90
C LYS A 50 21.55 18.16 3.09
N SER A 51 21.09 18.34 4.32
CA SER A 51 21.80 17.90 5.53
C SER A 51 21.27 16.56 6.04
N ARG A 52 22.19 15.60 6.26
CA ARG A 52 21.85 14.29 6.83
C ARG A 52 21.42 14.44 8.29
N VAL A 53 20.18 14.03 8.59
CA VAL A 53 19.65 14.02 9.95
C VAL A 53 20.40 13.00 10.81
N ARG A 54 20.69 13.35 12.07
CA ARG A 54 21.25 12.40 13.04
C ARG A 54 20.20 11.36 13.41
N VAL A 55 20.52 10.10 13.25
CA VAL A 55 19.71 8.98 13.73
C VAL A 55 20.41 8.39 14.95
N ALA A 56 19.83 8.58 16.13
CA ALA A 56 20.32 7.96 17.35
C ALA A 56 19.92 6.48 17.42
N ASN A 57 20.64 5.65 18.17
CA ASN A 57 20.28 4.24 18.37
C ASN A 57 18.87 4.06 18.99
N ALA A 58 18.45 4.99 19.84
CA ALA A 58 17.10 5.00 20.43
C ALA A 58 16.00 5.47 19.46
N ALA A 59 16.34 5.94 18.25
CA ALA A 59 15.38 6.45 17.28
C ALA A 59 14.39 5.38 16.84
N LEU A 60 14.84 4.13 16.71
CA LEU A 60 13.97 3.03 16.28
C LEU A 60 12.82 2.79 17.26
N GLN A 61 13.13 2.68 18.56
CA GLN A 61 12.13 2.43 19.59
C GLN A 61 11.13 3.58 19.70
N ARG A 62 11.60 4.83 19.63
CA ARG A 62 10.70 5.99 19.61
C ARG A 62 9.86 6.06 18.34
N ALA A 63 10.41 5.69 17.18
CA ALA A 63 9.65 5.61 15.94
C ALA A 63 8.56 4.52 16.04
N HIS A 64 8.87 3.33 16.58
CA HIS A 64 7.86 2.29 16.80
C HIS A 64 6.77 2.74 17.78
N ALA A 65 7.13 3.42 18.87
CA ALA A 65 6.17 3.99 19.82
C ALA A 65 5.25 5.02 19.16
N LEU A 66 5.82 5.94 18.37
CA LEU A 66 5.07 6.90 17.57
C LEU A 66 4.15 6.20 16.57
N ARG A 67 4.66 5.18 15.86
CA ARG A 67 3.89 4.39 14.89
C ARG A 67 2.66 3.76 15.54
N GLY A 68 2.80 3.18 16.73
CA GLY A 68 1.68 2.61 17.49
C GLY A 68 0.61 3.65 17.85
N ARG A 69 1.03 4.81 18.37
CA ARG A 69 0.11 5.91 18.73
C ARG A 69 -0.63 6.46 17.51
N VAL A 70 0.09 6.72 16.42
CA VAL A 70 -0.50 7.25 15.18
C VAL A 70 -1.40 6.20 14.52
N ALA A 71 -1.07 4.90 14.57
CA ALA A 71 -1.95 3.84 14.06
C ALA A 71 -3.26 3.72 14.85
N ALA A 72 -3.20 3.84 16.19
CA ALA A 72 -4.38 3.84 17.04
C ALA A 72 -5.28 5.04 16.71
N LEU A 73 -4.71 6.23 16.59
CA LEU A 73 -5.42 7.45 16.19
C LEU A 73 -6.06 7.28 14.80
N TRP A 74 -5.32 6.74 13.84
CA TRP A 74 -5.84 6.48 12.48
C TRP A 74 -7.04 5.52 12.49
N THR A 75 -6.99 4.50 13.34
CA THR A 75 -8.06 3.51 13.48
C THR A 75 -9.29 4.10 14.15
N ALA A 76 -9.11 4.91 15.20
CA ALA A 76 -10.18 5.67 15.84
C ALA A 76 -10.86 6.64 14.85
N ALA A 77 -10.07 7.34 14.03
CA ALA A 77 -10.59 8.22 12.99
C ALA A 77 -11.41 7.46 11.92
N ASP A 78 -10.98 6.28 11.48
CA ASP A 78 -11.74 5.42 10.56
C ASP A 78 -13.07 4.93 11.18
N ALA A 79 -13.06 4.66 12.49
CA ALA A 79 -14.26 4.31 13.25
C ALA A 79 -15.21 5.50 13.48
N GLY A 80 -14.79 6.72 13.11
CA GLY A 80 -15.58 7.95 13.30
C GLY A 80 -15.52 8.50 14.73
N GLU A 81 -14.53 8.08 15.52
CA GLU A 81 -14.29 8.61 16.86
C GLU A 81 -13.62 9.99 16.79
N ASP A 82 -13.82 10.79 17.85
CA ASP A 82 -13.11 12.06 17.99
C ASP A 82 -11.65 11.80 18.40
N VAL A 83 -10.74 12.30 17.58
CA VAL A 83 -9.29 12.14 17.75
C VAL A 83 -8.59 13.46 18.12
N THR A 84 -9.36 14.50 18.47
CA THR A 84 -8.83 15.83 18.80
C THR A 84 -7.81 15.77 19.95
N GLU A 85 -8.13 15.08 21.03
CA GLU A 85 -7.24 15.02 22.20
C GLU A 85 -5.94 14.24 21.91
N PRO A 86 -5.97 13.04 21.30
CA PRO A 86 -4.75 12.38 20.84
C PRO A 86 -3.88 13.22 19.88
N VAL A 87 -4.50 14.04 19.01
CA VAL A 87 -3.76 14.99 18.15
C VAL A 87 -3.11 16.11 18.98
N ASN A 88 -3.83 16.66 19.97
CA ASN A 88 -3.29 17.68 20.88
C ASN A 88 -2.08 17.16 21.68
N GLU A 89 -2.14 15.92 22.15
CA GLU A 89 -1.00 15.27 22.82
C GLU A 89 0.23 15.18 21.91
N LEU A 90 0.05 14.82 20.64
CA LEU A 90 1.14 14.82 19.66
C LEU A 90 1.69 16.23 19.41
N LEU A 91 0.83 17.24 19.30
CA LEU A 91 1.25 18.64 19.11
C LEU A 91 2.05 19.16 20.32
N ALA A 92 1.62 18.83 21.54
CA ALA A 92 2.30 19.22 22.77
C ALA A 92 3.73 18.65 22.87
N GLU A 93 3.95 17.45 22.32
CA GLU A 93 5.26 16.77 22.32
C GLU A 93 6.29 17.44 21.37
N VAL A 94 5.83 18.07 20.28
CA VAL A 94 6.71 18.71 19.29
C VAL A 94 7.44 19.93 19.87
N GLY A 95 6.84 20.60 20.86
CA GLY A 95 7.36 21.83 21.44
C GLY A 95 7.27 23.02 20.49
N ALA A 96 8.29 23.89 20.50
CA ALA A 96 8.28 25.10 19.71
C ALA A 96 8.45 24.81 18.21
N LEU A 97 7.62 25.44 17.38
CA LEU A 97 7.66 25.35 15.92
C LEU A 97 8.34 26.57 15.29
N ALA A 98 8.96 26.37 14.13
CA ALA A 98 9.47 27.42 13.26
C ALA A 98 9.10 27.15 11.80
N LEU A 99 9.19 28.19 10.97
CA LEU A 99 9.16 28.03 9.51
C LEU A 99 10.52 27.53 9.04
N VAL A 100 10.53 26.37 8.38
CA VAL A 100 11.72 25.70 7.86
C VAL A 100 11.59 25.59 6.34
N GLU A 101 12.66 25.89 5.62
CA GLU A 101 12.74 25.71 4.17
C GLU A 101 13.06 24.24 3.83
N THR A 102 12.25 23.64 2.97
CA THR A 102 12.39 22.27 2.49
C THR A 102 12.35 22.24 0.96
N GLU A 103 12.56 21.07 0.37
CA GLU A 103 12.34 20.89 -1.08
C GLU A 103 10.88 21.16 -1.50
N GLU A 104 9.94 21.08 -0.55
CA GLU A 104 8.51 21.39 -0.72
C GLU A 104 8.17 22.87 -0.47
N GLY A 105 9.17 23.71 -0.19
CA GLY A 105 9.00 25.11 0.24
C GLY A 105 8.97 25.29 1.76
N LEU A 106 8.32 26.36 2.23
CA LEU A 106 8.25 26.68 3.66
C LEU A 106 7.23 25.82 4.40
N VAL A 107 7.68 25.19 5.49
CA VAL A 107 6.88 24.28 6.31
C VAL A 107 7.00 24.62 7.78
N TYR A 108 5.97 24.34 8.58
CA TYR A 108 6.14 24.24 10.02
C TYR A 108 6.94 22.97 10.35
N GLY A 109 7.96 23.13 11.18
CA GLY A 109 8.77 22.05 11.73
C GLY A 109 9.33 22.44 13.11
N PRO A 110 10.04 21.53 13.80
CA PRO A 110 10.63 21.85 15.09
C PRO A 110 11.57 23.05 15.01
N ALA A 111 11.48 24.00 15.94
CA ALA A 111 12.36 25.16 16.01
C ALA A 111 13.81 24.79 16.38
N SER A 112 14.02 23.63 16.99
CA SER A 112 15.34 23.12 17.35
C SER A 112 16.10 22.62 16.12
N GLN A 113 17.25 23.27 15.84
CA GLN A 113 18.16 22.88 14.75
C GLN A 113 18.88 21.55 15.00
N THR A 114 18.83 21.02 16.24
CA THR A 114 19.40 19.71 16.57
C THR A 114 18.35 18.60 16.56
N SER A 115 17.14 18.88 16.07
CA SER A 115 16.06 17.89 16.13
C SER A 115 16.34 16.68 15.26
N ASP A 116 16.16 15.50 15.86
CA ASP A 116 16.44 14.23 15.20
C ASP A 116 15.30 13.75 14.29
N ALA A 117 15.53 12.65 13.57
CA ALA A 117 14.57 12.17 12.57
C ALA A 117 13.21 11.82 13.19
N VAL A 118 13.18 11.41 14.46
CA VAL A 118 11.93 11.05 15.14
C VAL A 118 11.18 12.30 15.57
N GLU A 119 11.85 13.30 16.12
CA GLU A 119 11.20 14.57 16.49
C GLU A 119 10.54 15.24 15.28
N ARG A 120 11.19 15.18 14.11
CA ARG A 120 10.61 15.67 12.85
C ARG A 120 9.46 14.83 12.36
N LEU A 121 9.55 13.51 12.51
CA LEU A 121 8.46 12.61 12.19
C LEU A 121 7.24 12.87 13.09
N THR A 122 7.47 13.10 14.39
CA THR A 122 6.42 13.50 15.34
C THR A 122 5.80 14.82 14.91
N ALA A 123 6.60 15.83 14.56
CA ALA A 123 6.10 17.11 14.05
C ALA A 123 5.29 16.97 12.76
N LEU A 124 5.78 16.18 11.81
CA LEU A 124 5.07 15.89 10.57
C LEU A 124 3.75 15.20 10.83
N ALA A 125 3.73 14.18 11.70
CA ALA A 125 2.52 13.47 12.08
C ALA A 125 1.51 14.40 12.77
N ALA A 126 1.95 15.11 13.81
CA ALA A 126 1.11 16.00 14.61
C ALA A 126 0.46 17.09 13.74
N LEU A 127 1.27 17.81 12.95
CA LEU A 127 0.79 18.90 12.10
C LEU A 127 -0.13 18.42 10.99
N THR A 128 0.22 17.31 10.33
CA THR A 128 -0.60 16.77 9.23
C THR A 128 -1.95 16.28 9.75
N LEU A 129 -1.98 15.62 10.91
CA LEU A 129 -3.23 15.16 11.53
C LEU A 129 -4.06 16.34 12.05
N ALA A 130 -3.42 17.36 12.62
CA ALA A 130 -4.09 18.58 13.05
C ALA A 130 -4.79 19.29 11.88
N ASP A 131 -4.11 19.44 10.73
CA ASP A 131 -4.70 20.01 9.52
C ASP A 131 -5.96 19.23 9.09
N VAL A 132 -5.88 17.90 9.09
CA VAL A 132 -6.97 17.01 8.66
C VAL A 132 -8.17 17.09 9.61
N VAL A 133 -7.92 17.11 10.91
CA VAL A 133 -8.97 17.26 11.94
C VAL A 133 -9.60 18.64 11.85
N ALA A 134 -8.80 19.70 11.73
CA ALA A 134 -9.29 21.08 11.60
C ALA A 134 -10.14 21.29 10.33
N GLU A 135 -9.81 20.60 9.24
CA GLU A 135 -10.60 20.61 7.99
C GLU A 135 -11.87 19.74 8.05
N GLY A 136 -12.08 18.95 9.11
CA GLY A 136 -13.21 18.01 9.22
C GLY A 136 -13.10 16.83 8.25
N GLU A 137 -11.88 16.45 7.88
CA GLU A 137 -11.59 15.44 6.86
C GLU A 137 -10.98 14.15 7.46
N ALA A 138 -11.08 13.95 8.78
CA ALA A 138 -10.60 12.76 9.49
C ALA A 138 -11.16 11.44 8.93
N ALA A 139 -12.39 11.46 8.41
CA ALA A 139 -13.02 10.33 7.72
C ALA A 139 -12.29 9.86 6.44
N ARG A 140 -11.22 10.54 6.00
CA ARG A 140 -10.34 10.09 4.92
C ARG A 140 -9.23 9.16 5.40
N LEU A 141 -8.98 9.09 6.70
CA LEU A 141 -8.06 8.14 7.31
C LEU A 141 -8.81 6.83 7.45
N ARG A 142 -8.43 5.82 6.66
CA ARG A 142 -9.17 4.55 6.59
C ARG A 142 -8.25 3.36 6.89
N VAL A 143 -8.81 2.27 7.40
CA VAL A 143 -8.18 0.95 7.43
C VAL A 143 -8.63 0.15 6.21
N CYS A 144 -7.73 -0.68 5.67
CA CYS A 144 -7.98 -1.47 4.47
C CYS A 144 -9.09 -2.51 4.71
N ALA A 145 -10.12 -2.51 3.86
CA ALA A 145 -11.20 -3.50 3.91
C ALA A 145 -10.84 -4.84 3.25
N GLY A 146 -9.57 -5.07 2.91
CA GLY A 146 -9.11 -6.31 2.30
C GLY A 146 -8.99 -7.43 3.34
N GLU A 147 -9.35 -8.66 2.96
CA GLU A 147 -9.11 -9.82 3.82
C GLU A 147 -7.62 -9.97 4.16
N ASP A 148 -7.36 -10.30 5.43
CA ASP A 148 -6.03 -10.42 6.01
C ASP A 148 -5.14 -9.21 5.68
N CYS A 149 -5.65 -8.00 5.94
CA CYS A 149 -4.92 -6.75 5.72
C CYS A 149 -5.17 -5.74 6.84
N GLY A 150 -4.12 -5.41 7.59
CA GLY A 150 -4.13 -4.37 8.63
C GLY A 150 -3.59 -3.01 8.14
N ASN A 151 -3.34 -2.86 6.83
CA ASN A 151 -2.81 -1.61 6.29
C ASN A 151 -3.79 -0.46 6.47
N VAL A 152 -3.26 0.72 6.72
CA VAL A 152 -3.99 1.98 6.58
C VAL A 152 -3.91 2.50 5.16
N LEU A 153 -4.85 3.37 4.80
CA LEU A 153 -4.87 4.10 3.54
C LEU A 153 -5.49 5.50 3.74
N VAL A 154 -5.25 6.36 2.76
CA VAL A 154 -5.86 7.69 2.67
C VAL A 154 -6.86 7.70 1.53
N ASP A 155 -8.09 8.10 1.80
CA ASP A 155 -9.14 8.25 0.81
C ASP A 155 -9.06 9.62 0.10
N ALA A 156 -8.21 9.66 -0.92
CA ALA A 156 -8.05 10.79 -1.84
C ALA A 156 -9.18 10.91 -2.88
N SER A 157 -10.16 9.99 -2.88
CA SER A 157 -11.20 9.99 -3.91
C SER A 157 -12.18 11.14 -3.71
N ARG A 158 -12.76 11.62 -4.82
CA ARG A 158 -13.76 12.69 -4.81
C ARG A 158 -14.99 12.32 -3.97
N ASN A 159 -15.40 11.04 -4.03
CA ASN A 159 -16.63 10.54 -3.42
C ASN A 159 -16.41 9.77 -2.11
N ARG A 160 -15.21 9.84 -1.51
CA ARG A 160 -14.86 9.07 -0.29
C ARG A 160 -15.18 7.57 -0.41
N SER A 161 -14.85 7.00 -1.57
CA SER A 161 -15.16 5.63 -1.95
C SER A 161 -13.97 4.68 -1.91
N LYS A 162 -12.78 5.12 -1.51
CA LYS A 162 -11.60 4.24 -1.47
C LYS A 162 -11.70 3.31 -0.27
N ARG A 163 -11.64 2.00 -0.53
CA ARG A 163 -11.81 0.96 0.49
C ARG A 163 -10.58 0.06 0.69
N PHE A 164 -9.65 0.08 -0.27
CA PHE A 164 -8.54 -0.86 -0.30
C PHE A 164 -7.21 -0.11 -0.40
N CYS A 165 -6.19 -0.60 0.29
CA CYS A 165 -4.85 -0.07 0.17
C CYS A 165 -4.24 -0.42 -1.19
N ASP A 166 -3.42 0.50 -1.72
CA ASP A 166 -2.64 0.25 -2.94
C ASP A 166 -1.43 -0.64 -2.65
N GLU A 167 -0.91 -0.58 -1.42
CA GLU A 167 0.33 -1.23 -1.01
C GLU A 167 0.31 -2.75 -1.18
N ALA A 168 -0.75 -3.42 -0.71
CA ALA A 168 -0.95 -4.86 -0.91
C ALA A 168 -1.84 -5.18 -2.13
N ASN A 169 -2.18 -4.15 -2.93
CA ASN A 169 -3.07 -4.26 -4.07
C ASN A 169 -4.39 -5.00 -3.76
N CYS A 170 -4.99 -4.70 -2.61
CA CYS A 170 -6.12 -5.46 -2.08
C CYS A 170 -7.37 -5.37 -2.97
N GLY A 171 -7.58 -4.25 -3.67
CA GLY A 171 -8.68 -4.10 -4.62
C GLY A 171 -8.59 -5.12 -5.77
N ASN A 172 -7.41 -5.26 -6.39
CA ASN A 172 -7.21 -6.25 -7.45
C ASN A 172 -7.32 -7.68 -6.92
N ARG A 173 -6.82 -7.96 -5.71
CA ARG A 173 -6.96 -9.28 -5.08
C ARG A 173 -8.42 -9.69 -4.93
N LEU A 174 -9.26 -8.77 -4.45
CA LEU A 174 -10.70 -9.00 -4.35
C LEU A 174 -11.31 -9.29 -5.72
N HIS A 175 -11.01 -8.45 -6.73
CA HIS A 175 -11.52 -8.66 -8.09
C HIS A 175 -11.13 -10.03 -8.67
N VAL A 176 -9.86 -10.44 -8.50
CA VAL A 176 -9.38 -11.74 -8.97
C VAL A 176 -10.09 -12.89 -8.25
N ARG A 177 -10.30 -12.79 -6.94
CA ARG A 177 -11.02 -13.82 -6.19
C ARG A 177 -12.48 -13.93 -6.65
N SER A 178 -13.20 -12.80 -6.74
CA SER A 178 -14.59 -12.80 -7.21
C SER A 178 -14.73 -13.27 -8.65
N TYR A 179 -13.74 -13.02 -9.50
CA TYR A 179 -13.71 -13.59 -10.85
C TYR A 179 -13.54 -15.11 -10.82
N ARG A 180 -12.62 -15.64 -10.00
CA ARG A 180 -12.39 -17.09 -9.87
C ARG A 180 -13.59 -17.83 -9.27
N ALA A 181 -14.26 -17.25 -8.26
CA ALA A 181 -15.45 -17.84 -7.66
C ALA A 181 -16.56 -18.03 -8.71
N ARG A 182 -16.87 -16.98 -9.50
CA ARG A 182 -17.85 -17.07 -10.58
C ARG A 182 -17.49 -18.09 -11.67
N GLN A 183 -16.19 -18.26 -11.96
CA GLN A 183 -15.76 -19.29 -12.91
C GLN A 183 -15.90 -20.71 -12.34
N ALA A 184 -15.74 -20.90 -11.03
CA ALA A 184 -15.98 -22.18 -10.38
C ALA A 184 -17.48 -22.50 -10.35
N GLU A 185 -18.31 -21.55 -9.92
CA GLU A 185 -19.78 -21.69 -9.94
C GLU A 185 -20.32 -22.01 -11.35
N ALA A 186 -19.78 -21.36 -12.39
CA ALA A 186 -20.17 -21.64 -13.77
C ALA A 186 -19.70 -23.00 -14.29
N ALA A 187 -18.58 -23.53 -13.77
CA ALA A 187 -18.10 -24.86 -14.11
C ALA A 187 -18.92 -25.93 -13.39
N GLU A 188 -19.22 -25.74 -12.10
CA GLU A 188 -20.09 -26.61 -11.29
C GLU A 188 -21.50 -26.68 -11.88
N ALA A 189 -22.09 -25.53 -12.24
CA ALA A 189 -23.40 -25.50 -12.89
C ALA A 189 -23.41 -26.22 -14.26
N ALA A 190 -22.28 -26.24 -14.99
CA ALA A 190 -22.17 -26.96 -16.25
C ALA A 190 -21.97 -28.48 -16.07
N GLU A 191 -21.47 -28.91 -14.90
CA GLU A 191 -21.36 -30.32 -14.52
C GLU A 191 -22.70 -30.88 -14.01
N ASP A 192 -23.47 -30.08 -13.26
CA ASP A 192 -24.80 -30.46 -12.76
C ASP A 192 -25.87 -30.53 -13.88
N ASP A 193 -25.72 -29.78 -14.97
CA ASP A 193 -26.63 -29.76 -16.13
C ASP A 193 -26.22 -30.79 -17.22
N ALA A 194 -25.24 -31.67 -16.92
CA ALA A 194 -24.84 -32.75 -17.82
C ALA A 194 -25.91 -33.86 -17.83
N PRO A 195 -26.47 -34.23 -19.00
CA PRO A 195 -27.52 -35.25 -19.07
C PRO A 195 -27.00 -36.62 -18.61
N GLU A 196 -27.77 -37.29 -17.73
CA GLU A 196 -27.55 -38.69 -17.33
C GLU A 196 -27.38 -39.57 -18.58
N THR A 197 -26.15 -39.99 -18.84
CA THR A 197 -25.89 -40.99 -19.88
C THR A 197 -26.26 -42.35 -19.30
N THR A 198 -27.45 -42.84 -19.64
CA THR A 198 -27.85 -44.22 -19.38
C THR A 198 -26.88 -45.17 -20.06
N SER A 199 -26.06 -45.84 -19.24
CA SER A 199 -25.15 -46.91 -19.62
C SER A 199 -25.92 -48.09 -20.25
N GLY A 200 -25.84 -48.20 -21.57
CA GLY A 200 -26.17 -49.40 -22.33
C GLY A 200 -24.89 -50.02 -22.88
N ASN A 201 -24.44 -51.11 -22.27
CA ASN A 201 -23.27 -51.89 -22.69
C ASN A 201 -23.63 -52.85 -23.84
N SER A 202 -22.87 -52.82 -24.94
CA SER A 202 -22.44 -54.02 -25.69
C SER A 202 -21.52 -53.64 -26.86
N GLY A 203 -20.35 -54.28 -26.98
CA GLY A 203 -19.62 -54.37 -28.25
C GLY A 203 -18.10 -54.37 -28.13
N GLU A 204 -17.53 -55.56 -28.15
CA GLU A 204 -16.10 -55.90 -28.11
C GLU A 204 -15.37 -55.75 -29.47
N HIS A 205 -14.02 -55.81 -29.42
CA HIS A 205 -13.01 -55.92 -30.52
C HIS A 205 -12.60 -54.63 -31.26
N THR A 206 -11.33 -54.32 -31.57
CA THR A 206 -10.01 -54.98 -31.44
C THR A 206 -8.89 -53.93 -31.57
N SER A 207 -7.75 -54.24 -30.97
CA SER A 207 -6.39 -53.70 -31.08
C SER A 207 -6.01 -52.81 -32.28
N GLY A 208 -5.34 -51.69 -31.99
CA GLY A 208 -4.61 -50.86 -32.96
C GLY A 208 -3.67 -49.86 -32.28
N ASP A 209 -2.43 -50.28 -32.08
CA ASP A 209 -1.27 -49.52 -31.59
C ASP A 209 -1.03 -48.22 -32.39
N LYS A 210 -0.84 -47.07 -31.70
CA LYS A 210 0.15 -46.03 -32.06
C LYS A 210 0.18 -44.86 -31.08
N ASP A 211 1.23 -44.85 -30.28
CA ASP A 211 1.82 -43.68 -29.64
C ASP A 211 2.05 -42.52 -30.61
N LYS A 212 1.51 -41.32 -30.32
CA LYS A 212 2.22 -40.04 -30.60
C LYS A 212 1.72 -38.85 -29.78
N ALA A 213 2.17 -38.85 -28.53
CA ALA A 213 2.54 -37.72 -27.69
C ALA A 213 2.66 -36.32 -28.36
N THR A 214 1.80 -35.39 -27.90
CA THR A 214 2.17 -34.09 -27.31
C THR A 214 3.36 -33.32 -27.93
N LYS A 215 3.13 -32.50 -28.97
CA LYS A 215 4.12 -31.44 -29.35
C LYS A 215 3.64 -30.38 -30.35
N THR A 216 2.48 -29.75 -30.18
CA THR A 216 2.04 -28.71 -31.15
C THR A 216 1.62 -27.35 -30.59
N SER A 217 1.42 -27.19 -29.28
CA SER A 217 0.96 -25.89 -28.73
C SER A 217 2.09 -24.98 -28.22
N LYS A 218 3.33 -25.47 -28.11
CA LYS A 218 4.48 -24.72 -27.55
C LYS A 218 5.30 -23.91 -28.58
N LYS A 219 5.10 -24.15 -29.89
CA LYS A 219 5.86 -23.49 -30.97
C LYS A 219 5.25 -22.17 -31.47
N LYS A 220 3.95 -21.94 -31.25
CA LYS A 220 3.26 -20.71 -31.69
C LYS A 220 3.53 -19.51 -30.78
N LYS A 221 3.73 -19.71 -29.47
CA LYS A 221 3.91 -18.62 -28.47
C LYS A 221 5.34 -18.02 -28.42
N LYS A 222 6.34 -18.68 -29.02
CA LYS A 222 7.74 -18.19 -29.03
C LYS A 222 8.01 -17.17 -30.15
N LYS A 223 7.28 -17.24 -31.27
CA LYS A 223 7.53 -16.39 -32.46
C LYS A 223 7.01 -14.94 -32.30
N ASP A 224 6.00 -14.72 -31.46
CA ASP A 224 5.44 -13.37 -31.23
C ASP A 224 6.25 -12.52 -30.23
N LYS A 225 7.07 -13.15 -29.38
CA LYS A 225 7.87 -12.44 -28.36
C LYS A 225 9.12 -11.77 -28.95
N ASP A 226 9.70 -12.35 -30.01
CA ASP A 226 10.91 -11.80 -30.66
C ASP A 226 10.59 -10.62 -31.59
N LYS A 227 9.40 -10.58 -32.20
CA LYS A 227 8.99 -9.48 -33.09
C LYS A 227 8.67 -8.16 -32.35
N LYS A 228 8.37 -8.23 -31.04
CA LYS A 228 8.07 -7.05 -30.21
C LYS A 228 9.31 -6.40 -29.58
N LYS A 229 10.43 -7.15 -29.47
CA LYS A 229 11.72 -6.65 -28.93
C LYS A 229 12.48 -5.78 -29.94
N SER A 230 12.34 -6.01 -31.25
CA SER A 230 13.03 -5.24 -32.30
C SER A 230 12.42 -3.85 -32.55
N LYS A 231 11.12 -3.64 -32.30
CA LYS A 231 10.48 -2.32 -32.45
C LYS A 231 10.79 -1.31 -31.33
N LYS A 232 11.27 -1.74 -30.16
CA LYS A 232 11.53 -0.84 -29.00
C LYS A 232 12.96 -0.28 -28.96
N LYS A 233 13.90 -0.80 -29.75
CA LYS A 233 15.30 -0.32 -29.81
C LYS A 233 15.55 0.82 -30.80
N GLY A 234 14.59 1.16 -31.68
CA GLY A 234 14.75 2.21 -32.70
C GLY A 234 14.30 3.63 -32.30
N LYS A 235 13.88 3.87 -31.05
CA LYS A 235 13.49 5.20 -30.55
C LYS A 235 14.40 5.65 -29.39
N LYS A 236 15.69 5.82 -29.65
CA LYS A 236 16.59 6.69 -28.87
C LYS A 236 17.33 7.59 -29.87
N LYS A 237 17.10 8.90 -29.73
CA LYS A 237 17.52 10.03 -30.60
C LYS A 237 19.04 10.20 -30.69
N PRO A 238 19.51 11.04 -31.63
CA PRO A 238 20.44 12.12 -31.31
C PRO A 238 19.70 13.48 -31.34
N LYS A 239 19.94 14.30 -30.32
CA LYS A 239 19.68 15.75 -30.36
C LYS A 239 21.06 16.39 -30.49
N ASP A 240 21.23 17.20 -31.53
CA ASP A 240 22.19 18.30 -31.54
C ASP A 240 21.82 19.34 -30.45
#